data_AF-A0A962M3V9-F1
#
_entry.id   AF-A0A962M3V9-F1
#
_cell.length_a   1.000
_cell.length_b   1.000
_cell.length_c   1.000
_cell.angle_alpha   90.00
_cell.angle_beta   90.00
_cell.angle_gamma   90.00
#
_symmetry.space_group_name_H-M   'P 1'
#
loop_
_entity.id
_entity.type
_entity.pdbx_description
1 polymer ?
#
loop_
_entity_poly.entity_id
_entity_poly.type
_entity_poly.pdbx_seq_one_letter_code
_entity_poly.pdbx_strand_id
1 'polypeptide(L)'
;EHDSEQFRSMCARCHTGARVLLQRRTEDEWRNLVHFHLGQFPTAEYQMMGRDRDWLGEALRDVVPDLAKKYPLQTDAWTQWQAAPKPALAGRWRVLGYMPGRGDFSGVMVTGAQDGDRYTVVFNGQFADGEALSGSGSAIVYTGYEWRGTLKIGDESYRQVMAASADGAELTGRMFQRDHDEWGLRMRAVRETPRSELLAVQPGFIAAGGESLLTLVGINLDGAADLGPGLKVLEEVSRSAGQILLRVAADDTAAVGVRAIRVGKSDLPDAITVYKGMDRLQVEPAFAVGRVGGDGGSQPVVQAIFDAIAWSNGADGEAGTQDDLRIGRVAANWSVAPWNEQATADQDVRFAGQMDKDDGVFTPAGAGPNPERKYQTNNAGNLKVIASVDRDGQTIQGDGHLIVTVQRWNNPPIR
;
A
#
# COMPACT_ATOMS: atom_id res chain seq x y z
N GLU A 1 13.39 6.73 3.76
CA GLU A 1 14.48 7.69 3.54
C GLU A 1 15.82 7.00 3.78
N HIS A 2 16.91 7.51 3.22
CA HIS A 2 18.24 6.93 3.42
C HIS A 2 18.95 7.62 4.59
N ASP A 3 19.67 6.85 5.41
CA ASP A 3 20.31 7.35 6.63
C ASP A 3 21.40 8.41 6.35
N SER A 4 21.95 8.47 5.13
CA SER A 4 22.88 9.52 4.70
C SER A 4 22.93 9.70 3.18
N GLU A 5 23.41 10.86 2.74
CA GLU A 5 23.69 11.11 1.31
C GLU A 5 24.80 10.17 0.78
N GLN A 6 25.80 9.86 1.61
CA GLN A 6 26.85 8.91 1.25
C GLN A 6 26.25 7.52 0.97
N PHE A 7 25.36 7.02 1.83
CA PHE A 7 24.69 5.74 1.58
C PHE A 7 23.85 5.79 0.30
N ARG A 8 23.09 6.88 0.10
CA ARG A 8 22.28 7.05 -1.11
C ARG A 8 23.12 6.99 -2.39
N SER A 9 24.21 7.74 -2.43
CA SER A 9 25.08 7.87 -3.61
C SER A 9 25.94 6.62 -3.86
N MET A 10 26.45 5.98 -2.81
CA MET A 10 27.35 4.83 -2.92
C MET A 10 26.60 3.50 -3.08
N CYS A 11 25.41 3.35 -2.49
CA CYS A 11 24.73 2.06 -2.37
C CYS A 11 23.34 1.98 -3.02
N ALA A 12 22.64 3.10 -3.22
CA ALA A 12 21.20 3.09 -3.54
C ALA A 12 20.81 3.79 -4.87
N ARG A 13 21.79 4.17 -5.69
CA ARG A 13 21.52 4.80 -7.00
C ARG A 13 21.18 3.83 -8.13
N CYS A 14 21.47 2.53 -7.95
CA CYS A 14 21.22 1.49 -8.97
C CYS A 14 20.02 0.59 -8.62
N HIS A 15 19.87 0.26 -7.34
CA HIS A 15 18.76 -0.54 -6.78
C HIS A 15 18.34 0.09 -5.46
N THR A 16 17.24 -0.38 -4.86
CA THR A 16 16.76 0.21 -3.61
C THR A 16 17.80 0.04 -2.50
N GLY A 17 17.93 1.06 -1.65
CA GLY A 17 18.75 0.95 -0.43
C GLY A 17 18.27 -0.16 0.49
N ALA A 18 16.96 -0.45 0.48
CA ALA A 18 16.36 -1.55 1.24
C ALA A 18 17.02 -2.91 0.98
N ARG A 19 17.51 -3.17 -0.25
CA ARG A 19 18.24 -4.41 -0.56
C ARG A 19 19.51 -4.57 0.29
N VAL A 20 20.16 -3.47 0.66
CA VAL A 20 21.32 -3.46 1.56
C VAL A 20 20.85 -3.58 3.01
N LEU A 21 19.84 -2.79 3.40
CA LEU A 21 19.29 -2.76 4.77
C LEU A 21 18.72 -4.10 5.25
N LEU A 22 18.28 -4.96 4.32
CA LEU A 22 17.74 -6.29 4.60
C LEU A 22 18.81 -7.38 4.74
N GLN A 23 20.09 -7.01 4.86
CA GLN A 23 21.19 -7.95 5.01
C GLN A 23 22.01 -7.66 6.27
N ARG A 24 22.63 -8.70 6.83
CA ARG A 24 23.50 -8.63 8.01
C ARG A 24 24.77 -9.40 7.70
N ARG A 25 25.94 -8.75 7.84
CA ARG A 25 27.23 -9.32 7.39
C ARG A 25 28.36 -8.91 8.33
N THR A 26 29.48 -9.63 8.26
CA THR A 26 30.75 -9.17 8.86
C THR A 26 31.35 -8.06 8.00
N GLU A 27 32.35 -7.34 8.54
CA GLU A 27 33.07 -6.32 7.77
C GLU A 27 33.73 -6.90 6.51
N ASP A 28 34.37 -8.07 6.62
CA ASP A 28 34.99 -8.73 5.47
C ASP A 28 33.96 -9.12 4.40
N GLU A 29 32.76 -9.55 4.79
CA GLU A 29 31.70 -9.86 3.84
C GLU A 29 31.09 -8.61 3.17
N TRP A 30 31.11 -7.46 3.85
CA TRP A 30 30.81 -6.17 3.22
C TRP A 30 31.93 -5.74 2.26
N ARG A 31 33.19 -5.97 2.61
CA ARG A 31 34.35 -5.72 1.73
C ARG A 31 34.29 -6.56 0.46
N ASN A 32 33.99 -7.86 0.60
CA ASN A 32 33.78 -8.77 -0.51
C ASN A 32 32.63 -8.29 -1.42
N LEU A 33 31.55 -7.77 -0.84
CA LEU A 33 30.44 -7.22 -1.61
C LEU A 33 30.87 -6.00 -2.45
N VAL A 34 31.67 -5.10 -1.91
CA VAL A 34 32.19 -3.93 -2.67
C VAL A 34 33.06 -4.39 -3.84
N HIS A 35 34.00 -5.31 -3.60
CA HIS A 35 34.82 -5.88 -4.67
C HIS A 35 33.98 -6.62 -5.72
N PHE A 36 32.96 -7.36 -5.31
CA PHE A 36 32.02 -7.99 -6.25
C PHE A 36 31.33 -6.95 -7.13
N HIS A 37 30.81 -5.85 -6.57
CA HIS A 37 30.13 -4.83 -7.37
C HIS A 37 31.04 -4.22 -8.42
N LEU A 38 32.28 -3.85 -8.06
CA LEU A 38 33.20 -3.25 -9.02
C LEU A 38 33.76 -4.29 -10.00
N GLY A 39 33.99 -5.53 -9.56
CA GLY A 39 34.43 -6.62 -10.43
C GLY A 39 33.38 -7.04 -11.45
N GLN A 40 32.11 -7.09 -11.05
CA GLN A 40 30.98 -7.47 -11.90
C GLN A 40 30.50 -6.30 -12.77
N PHE A 41 30.54 -5.07 -12.24
CA PHE A 41 30.12 -3.85 -12.92
C PHE A 41 31.26 -2.82 -12.91
N PRO A 42 32.32 -3.03 -13.72
CA PRO A 42 33.51 -2.17 -13.71
C PRO A 42 33.21 -0.71 -14.07
N THR A 43 32.12 -0.45 -14.80
CA THR A 43 31.70 0.92 -15.12
C THR A 43 31.03 1.63 -13.94
N ALA A 44 30.79 0.95 -12.80
CA ALA A 44 30.13 1.54 -11.64
C ALA A 44 30.85 2.81 -11.16
N GLU A 45 32.18 2.79 -11.09
CA GLU A 45 32.97 3.96 -10.68
C GLU A 45 33.05 5.07 -11.74
N TYR A 46 32.60 4.82 -12.98
CA TYR A 46 32.58 5.80 -14.06
C TYR A 46 31.22 6.49 -14.24
N GLN A 47 30.19 6.03 -13.52
CA GLN A 47 28.84 6.57 -13.60
C GLN A 47 28.68 7.85 -12.76
N MET A 48 27.51 8.49 -12.88
CA MET A 48 27.13 9.60 -11.99
C MET A 48 27.20 9.15 -10.52
N MET A 49 27.76 9.99 -9.65
CA MET A 49 28.09 9.70 -8.24
C MET A 49 29.18 8.63 -8.02
N GLY A 50 29.83 8.15 -9.10
CA GLY A 50 31.05 7.34 -9.03
C GLY A 50 32.28 8.12 -9.46
N ARG A 51 32.22 8.73 -10.66
CA ARG A 51 33.38 9.35 -11.32
C ARG A 51 33.86 10.66 -10.71
N ASP A 52 33.09 11.21 -9.78
CA ASP A 52 33.34 12.47 -9.08
C ASP A 52 34.22 12.29 -7.83
N ARG A 53 34.69 11.07 -7.54
CA ARG A 53 35.40 10.69 -6.32
C ARG A 53 36.32 9.49 -6.52
N ASP A 54 37.17 9.21 -5.53
CA ASP A 54 37.86 7.93 -5.39
C ASP A 54 36.88 6.87 -4.87
N TRP A 55 36.02 6.36 -5.77
CA TRP A 55 34.87 5.54 -5.39
C TRP A 55 35.27 4.28 -4.62
N LEU A 56 36.27 3.54 -5.10
CA LEU A 56 36.72 2.32 -4.42
C LEU A 56 37.41 2.65 -3.09
N GLY A 57 38.28 3.66 -3.04
CA GLY A 57 38.96 4.06 -1.82
C GLY A 57 37.98 4.52 -0.73
N GLU A 58 37.00 5.34 -1.08
CA GLU A 58 35.93 5.78 -0.17
C GLU A 58 35.04 4.60 0.27
N ALA A 59 34.65 3.72 -0.66
CA ALA A 59 33.83 2.56 -0.33
C ALA A 59 34.52 1.65 0.70
N LEU A 60 35.82 1.38 0.54
CA LEU A 60 36.57 0.50 1.44
C LEU A 60 36.92 1.14 2.78
N ARG A 61 37.23 2.44 2.78
CA ARG A 61 37.66 3.16 3.98
C ARG A 61 36.50 3.60 4.86
N ASP A 62 35.41 4.08 4.26
CA ASP A 62 34.34 4.77 4.97
C ASP A 62 33.03 3.96 4.98
N VAL A 63 32.61 3.43 3.82
CA VAL A 63 31.31 2.76 3.68
C VAL A 63 31.31 1.37 4.31
N VAL A 64 32.35 0.56 4.06
CA VAL A 64 32.44 -0.81 4.61
C VAL A 64 32.39 -0.83 6.15
N PRO A 65 33.19 -0.02 6.87
CA PRO A 65 33.11 0.03 8.34
C PRO A 65 31.74 0.51 8.85
N ASP A 66 31.12 1.50 8.18
CA ASP A 66 29.79 1.99 8.57
C ASP A 66 28.71 0.91 8.40
N LEU A 67 28.72 0.18 7.27
CA LEU A 67 27.80 -0.94 7.03
C LEU A 67 28.00 -2.09 8.03
N ALA A 68 29.25 -2.41 8.36
CA ALA A 68 29.56 -3.44 9.35
C ALA A 68 29.06 -3.07 10.75
N LYS A 69 29.17 -1.80 11.12
CA LYS A 69 28.66 -1.27 12.39
C LYS A 69 27.13 -1.25 12.45
N LYS A 70 26.47 -0.80 11.39
CA LYS A 70 25.00 -0.66 11.35
C LYS A 70 24.27 -1.98 11.11
N TYR A 71 24.85 -2.87 10.32
CA TYR A 71 24.24 -4.12 9.90
C TYR A 71 25.15 -5.34 10.18
N PRO A 72 25.58 -5.54 11.44
CA PRO A 72 26.49 -6.63 11.79
C PRO A 72 25.80 -7.99 11.68
N LEU A 73 26.57 -9.03 11.35
CA LEU A 73 26.09 -10.41 11.24
C LEU A 73 25.47 -10.92 12.56
N GLN A 74 26.09 -10.58 13.69
CA GLN A 74 25.64 -11.00 15.01
C GLN A 74 25.05 -9.81 15.76
N THR A 75 23.86 -10.00 16.31
CA THR A 75 23.16 -9.04 17.15
C THR A 75 22.44 -9.77 18.28
N ASP A 76 22.19 -9.07 19.38
CA ASP A 76 21.36 -9.60 20.46
C ASP A 76 19.95 -9.94 19.95
N ALA A 77 19.39 -9.11 19.06
CA ALA A 77 18.11 -9.36 18.44
C ALA A 77 18.07 -10.69 17.66
N TRP A 78 19.11 -10.99 16.88
CA TRP A 78 19.20 -12.27 16.16
C TRP A 78 19.33 -13.45 17.12
N THR A 79 20.18 -13.33 18.13
CA THR A 79 20.38 -14.37 19.15
C THR A 79 19.07 -14.67 19.91
N GLN A 80 18.38 -13.62 20.34
CA GLN A 80 17.08 -13.73 21.01
C GLN A 80 16.02 -14.33 20.07
N TRP A 81 16.00 -13.91 18.80
CA TRP A 81 15.08 -14.47 17.81
C TRP A 81 15.32 -15.96 17.58
N GLN A 82 16.56 -16.41 17.47
CA GLN A 82 16.88 -17.83 17.30
C GLN A 82 16.37 -18.67 18.48
N ALA A 83 16.51 -18.16 19.71
CA ALA A 83 16.07 -18.84 20.93
C ALA A 83 14.54 -18.79 21.17
N ALA A 84 13.85 -17.78 20.63
CA ALA A 84 12.42 -17.59 20.86
C ALA A 84 11.57 -18.73 20.26
N PRO A 85 10.49 -19.18 20.93
CA PRO A 85 9.51 -20.08 20.32
C PRO A 85 8.85 -19.40 19.11
N LYS A 86 8.56 -20.16 18.06
CA LYS A 86 7.87 -19.66 16.86
C LYS A 86 6.38 -20.02 16.92
N PRO A 87 5.47 -19.08 16.64
CA PRO A 87 4.05 -19.35 16.74
C PRO A 87 3.57 -20.33 15.68
N ALA A 88 2.61 -21.18 16.02
CA ALA A 88 1.88 -21.97 15.04
C ALA A 88 0.92 -21.08 14.27
N LEU A 89 0.98 -21.08 12.94
CA LEU A 89 0.18 -20.17 12.09
C LEU A 89 -1.01 -20.85 11.42
N ALA A 90 -1.35 -22.08 11.81
CA ALA A 90 -2.63 -22.70 11.46
C ALA A 90 -3.76 -22.08 12.28
N GLY A 91 -4.94 -21.94 11.69
CA GLY A 91 -6.11 -21.40 12.37
C GLY A 91 -7.02 -20.59 11.46
N ARG A 92 -7.94 -19.85 12.09
CA ARG A 92 -8.88 -18.95 11.44
C ARG A 92 -8.50 -17.51 11.74
N TRP A 93 -8.62 -16.66 10.75
CA TRP A 93 -8.18 -15.27 10.82
C TRP A 93 -9.24 -14.35 10.23
N ARG A 94 -9.64 -13.32 10.97
CA ARG A 94 -10.41 -12.20 10.45
C ARG A 94 -9.49 -11.30 9.66
N VAL A 95 -9.79 -11.13 8.38
CA VAL A 95 -8.97 -10.37 7.45
C VAL A 95 -9.65 -9.06 7.10
N LEU A 96 -8.85 -7.99 7.07
CA LEU A 96 -9.22 -6.63 6.72
C LEU A 96 -8.20 -6.11 5.70
N GLY A 97 -8.67 -5.32 4.74
CA GLY A 97 -7.77 -4.62 3.85
C GLY A 97 -8.51 -3.64 2.95
N TYR A 98 -7.72 -2.98 2.10
CA TYR A 98 -8.17 -2.02 1.11
C TYR A 98 -7.44 -2.29 -0.21
N MET A 99 -8.20 -2.48 -1.28
CA MET A 99 -7.66 -2.61 -2.64
C MET A 99 -7.82 -1.29 -3.39
N PRO A 100 -6.71 -0.65 -3.80
CA PRO A 100 -6.76 0.55 -4.66
C PRO A 100 -7.60 0.32 -5.91
N GLY A 101 -8.39 1.32 -6.30
CA GLY A 101 -9.33 1.24 -7.43
C GLY A 101 -10.57 0.35 -7.19
N ARG A 102 -10.71 -0.28 -6.01
CA ARG A 102 -11.84 -1.18 -5.70
C ARG A 102 -12.53 -0.84 -4.38
N GLY A 103 -11.79 -0.68 -3.29
CA GLY A 103 -12.36 -0.35 -1.99
C GLY A 103 -11.92 -1.23 -0.84
N ASP A 104 -12.53 -0.99 0.32
CA ASP A 104 -12.35 -1.81 1.51
C ASP A 104 -12.94 -3.21 1.29
N PHE A 105 -12.30 -4.21 1.90
CA PHE A 105 -12.82 -5.57 1.94
C PHE A 105 -12.58 -6.19 3.30
N SER A 106 -13.33 -7.24 3.60
CA SER A 106 -13.08 -8.08 4.76
C SER A 106 -13.53 -9.51 4.52
N GLY A 107 -13.01 -10.43 5.32
CA GLY A 107 -13.31 -11.85 5.18
C GLY A 107 -12.66 -12.71 6.24
N VAL A 108 -12.68 -14.01 6.01
CA VAL A 108 -12.01 -15.02 6.82
C VAL A 108 -10.97 -15.73 5.98
N MET A 109 -9.75 -15.79 6.50
CA MET A 109 -8.71 -16.68 6.02
C MET A 109 -8.57 -17.87 6.95
N VAL A 110 -8.55 -19.08 6.40
CA VAL A 110 -8.29 -20.32 7.13
C VAL A 110 -6.98 -20.90 6.65
N THR A 111 -6.07 -21.16 7.58
CA THR A 111 -4.74 -21.70 7.31
C THR A 111 -4.62 -23.09 7.95
N GLY A 112 -4.18 -24.07 7.17
CA GLY A 112 -3.98 -25.45 7.64
C GLY A 112 -2.52 -25.83 7.59
N ALA A 113 -1.94 -26.26 8.70
CA ALA A 113 -0.55 -26.74 8.71
C ALA A 113 -0.38 -27.94 7.77
N GLN A 114 0.76 -28.00 7.10
CA GLN A 114 1.21 -29.11 6.25
C GLN A 114 2.60 -29.54 6.75
N ASP A 115 3.26 -30.44 6.02
CA ASP A 115 4.62 -30.87 6.35
C ASP A 115 5.60 -29.70 6.38
N GLY A 116 6.36 -29.58 7.49
CA GLY A 116 7.34 -28.52 7.71
C GLY A 116 6.69 -27.14 7.86
N ASP A 117 7.27 -26.13 7.20
CA ASP A 117 6.81 -24.73 7.32
C ASP A 117 5.72 -24.35 6.29
N ARG A 118 4.99 -25.35 5.78
CA ARG A 118 4.01 -25.18 4.70
C ARG A 118 2.59 -25.10 5.26
N TYR A 119 1.75 -24.34 4.57
CA TYR A 119 0.35 -24.14 4.94
C TYR A 119 -0.57 -24.19 3.71
N THR A 120 -1.75 -24.78 3.83
CA THR A 120 -2.88 -24.49 2.94
C THR A 120 -3.50 -23.17 3.33
N VAL A 121 -4.06 -22.43 2.37
CA VAL A 121 -4.72 -21.15 2.61
C VAL A 121 -6.04 -21.14 1.87
N VAL A 122 -7.13 -20.82 2.57
CA VAL A 122 -8.45 -20.58 1.97
C VAL A 122 -8.94 -19.23 2.47
N PHE A 123 -9.35 -18.36 1.55
CA PHE A 123 -9.88 -17.04 1.85
C PHE A 123 -11.30 -16.91 1.32
N ASN A 124 -12.21 -16.41 2.16
CA ASN A 124 -13.58 -16.08 1.78
C ASN A 124 -13.95 -14.73 2.38
N GLY A 125 -14.28 -13.76 1.54
CA GLY A 125 -14.65 -12.42 1.94
C GLY A 125 -15.48 -11.72 0.89
N GLN A 126 -15.62 -10.41 1.06
CA GLN A 126 -16.33 -9.53 0.15
C GLN A 126 -15.78 -8.11 0.25
N PHE A 127 -15.93 -7.35 -0.83
CA PHE A 127 -15.75 -5.90 -0.81
C PHE A 127 -16.89 -5.21 -0.06
N ALA A 128 -16.71 -3.93 0.26
CA ALA A 128 -17.71 -3.13 0.97
C ALA A 128 -19.03 -2.95 0.20
N ASP A 129 -19.00 -3.08 -1.13
CA ASP A 129 -20.18 -3.10 -2.00
C ASP A 129 -20.92 -4.45 -2.04
N GLY A 130 -20.38 -5.48 -1.38
CA GLY A 130 -20.93 -6.83 -1.32
C GLY A 130 -20.40 -7.78 -2.40
N GLU A 131 -19.54 -7.34 -3.32
CA GLU A 131 -18.95 -8.24 -4.31
C GLU A 131 -18.08 -9.30 -3.62
N ALA A 132 -18.32 -10.57 -3.95
CA ALA A 132 -17.62 -11.69 -3.35
C ALA A 132 -16.14 -11.73 -3.74
N LEU A 133 -15.28 -11.97 -2.76
CA LEU A 133 -13.83 -12.12 -2.92
C LEU A 133 -13.40 -13.42 -2.26
N SER A 134 -13.16 -14.47 -3.03
CA SER A 134 -12.77 -15.78 -2.50
C SER A 134 -11.66 -16.42 -3.30
N GLY A 135 -10.88 -17.26 -2.64
CA GLY A 135 -9.75 -17.93 -3.26
C GLY A 135 -9.06 -18.92 -2.35
N SER A 136 -8.09 -19.63 -2.91
CA SER A 136 -7.31 -20.61 -2.17
C SER A 136 -5.90 -20.75 -2.71
N GLY A 137 -5.02 -21.37 -1.93
CA GLY A 137 -3.67 -21.67 -2.34
C GLY A 137 -2.83 -22.19 -1.18
N SER A 138 -1.56 -21.79 -1.15
CA SER A 138 -0.57 -22.29 -0.19
C SER A 138 0.38 -21.20 0.26
N ALA A 139 0.97 -21.38 1.43
CA ALA A 139 2.02 -20.51 1.95
C ALA A 139 3.19 -21.30 2.54
N ILE A 140 4.32 -20.60 2.66
CA ILE A 140 5.51 -21.04 3.37
C ILE A 140 5.88 -19.95 4.38
N VAL A 141 6.31 -20.35 5.57
CA VAL A 141 6.76 -19.42 6.61
C VAL A 141 8.27 -19.52 6.78
N TYR A 142 8.98 -18.46 6.43
CA TYR A 142 10.43 -18.42 6.61
C TYR A 142 10.81 -17.86 7.98
N THR A 143 11.78 -18.50 8.62
CA THR A 143 12.35 -18.07 9.92
C THR A 143 11.34 -17.99 11.08
N GLY A 144 10.14 -18.53 10.90
CA GLY A 144 9.06 -18.53 11.89
C GLY A 144 8.14 -17.30 11.87
N TYR A 145 8.31 -16.33 10.97
CA TYR A 145 7.42 -15.17 10.87
C TYR A 145 7.18 -14.63 9.44
N GLU A 146 8.10 -14.85 8.50
CA GLU A 146 8.01 -14.32 7.13
C GLU A 146 7.06 -15.19 6.28
N TRP A 147 5.79 -14.83 6.28
CA TRP A 147 4.76 -15.51 5.51
C TRP A 147 4.86 -15.17 4.03
N ARG A 148 4.97 -16.19 3.18
CA ARG A 148 4.96 -16.08 1.72
C ARG A 148 3.86 -16.97 1.15
N GLY A 149 2.75 -16.35 0.78
CA GLY A 149 1.58 -17.03 0.22
C GLY A 149 1.50 -16.88 -1.30
N THR A 150 0.89 -17.86 -1.96
CA THR A 150 0.39 -17.77 -3.33
C THR A 150 -1.06 -18.26 -3.33
N LEU A 151 -1.97 -17.43 -3.82
CA LEU A 151 -3.40 -17.72 -3.87
C LEU A 151 -3.93 -17.47 -5.28
N LYS A 152 -4.93 -18.27 -5.69
CA LYS A 152 -5.77 -17.95 -6.83
C LYS A 152 -7.08 -17.36 -6.31
N ILE A 153 -7.40 -16.13 -6.71
CA ILE A 153 -8.66 -15.44 -6.40
C ILE A 153 -9.34 -15.14 -7.73
N GLY A 154 -10.52 -15.72 -7.97
CA GLY A 154 -11.09 -15.74 -9.33
C GLY A 154 -10.11 -16.40 -10.30
N ASP A 155 -9.79 -15.72 -11.40
CA ASP A 155 -8.79 -16.17 -12.37
C ASP A 155 -7.37 -15.64 -12.11
N GLU A 156 -7.22 -14.71 -11.17
CA GLU A 156 -5.98 -14.01 -10.90
C GLU A 156 -5.10 -14.74 -9.87
N SER A 157 -3.79 -14.75 -10.14
CA SER A 157 -2.79 -15.28 -9.22
C SER A 157 -2.22 -14.16 -8.36
N TYR A 158 -2.30 -14.30 -7.04
CA TYR A 158 -1.79 -13.33 -6.08
C TYR A 158 -0.62 -13.88 -5.27
N ARG A 159 0.27 -12.99 -4.83
CA ARG A 159 1.33 -13.22 -3.84
C ARG A 159 0.97 -12.53 -2.54
N GLN A 160 1.21 -13.19 -1.42
CA GLN A 160 1.19 -12.58 -0.09
C GLN A 160 2.63 -12.46 0.42
N VAL A 161 2.97 -11.27 0.92
CA VAL A 161 4.20 -10.98 1.63
C VAL A 161 3.79 -10.36 2.96
N MET A 162 3.77 -11.17 4.01
CA MET A 162 3.29 -10.76 5.34
C MET A 162 4.29 -11.17 6.43
N ALA A 163 4.21 -10.49 7.56
CA ALA A 163 4.95 -10.80 8.78
C ALA A 163 3.96 -11.21 9.87
N ALA A 164 4.24 -12.33 10.55
CA ALA A 164 3.55 -12.70 11.77
C ALA A 164 4.05 -11.89 12.96
N SER A 165 3.13 -11.51 13.85
CA SER A 165 3.49 -11.00 15.17
C SER A 165 4.19 -12.08 16.00
N ALA A 166 5.00 -11.66 16.98
CA ALA A 166 5.79 -12.59 17.80
C ALA A 166 4.91 -13.61 18.57
N ASP A 167 3.71 -13.20 18.96
CA ASP A 167 2.71 -14.05 19.63
C ASP A 167 1.82 -14.85 18.64
N GLY A 168 1.96 -14.61 17.34
CA GLY A 168 1.14 -15.23 16.30
C GLY A 168 -0.33 -14.79 16.29
N ALA A 169 -0.67 -13.68 16.96
CA ALA A 169 -2.02 -13.11 16.96
C ALA A 169 -2.36 -12.39 15.64
N GLU A 170 -1.37 -11.89 14.91
CA GLU A 170 -1.60 -11.13 13.67
C GLU A 170 -0.66 -11.54 12.53
N LEU A 171 -1.15 -11.38 11.29
CA LEU A 171 -0.35 -11.30 10.08
C LEU A 171 -0.57 -9.91 9.46
N THR A 172 0.51 -9.19 9.17
CA THR A 172 0.45 -7.86 8.53
C THR A 172 1.35 -7.80 7.31
N GLY A 173 0.88 -7.20 6.22
CA GLY A 173 1.70 -7.06 5.03
C GLY A 173 0.91 -6.69 3.80
N ARG A 174 1.31 -7.23 2.65
CA ARG A 174 0.72 -6.91 1.34
C ARG A 174 0.33 -8.17 0.59
N MET A 175 -0.78 -8.09 -0.15
CA MET A 175 -1.19 -9.07 -1.15
C MET A 175 -1.28 -8.38 -2.51
N PHE A 176 -0.77 -8.99 -3.58
CA PHE A 176 -0.71 -8.34 -4.90
C PHE A 176 -0.75 -9.34 -6.04
N GLN A 177 -1.21 -8.93 -7.21
CA GLN A 177 -1.22 -9.79 -8.39
C GLN A 177 0.23 -10.16 -8.76
N ARG A 178 0.46 -11.43 -9.08
CA ARG A 178 1.79 -11.98 -9.33
C ARG A 178 2.50 -11.25 -10.47
N ASP A 179 1.75 -10.95 -11.52
CA ASP A 179 2.30 -10.44 -12.77
C ASP A 179 2.19 -8.89 -12.84
N HIS A 180 1.44 -8.28 -11.92
CA HIS A 180 1.21 -6.85 -11.78
C HIS A 180 1.31 -6.44 -10.30
N ASP A 181 2.52 -6.26 -9.80
CA ASP A 181 2.72 -5.97 -8.37
C ASP A 181 2.21 -4.58 -7.95
N GLU A 182 1.94 -3.68 -8.89
CA GLU A 182 1.21 -2.43 -8.66
C GLU A 182 -0.23 -2.69 -8.18
N TRP A 183 -0.88 -3.75 -8.67
CA TRP A 183 -2.20 -4.19 -8.25
C TRP A 183 -2.11 -4.99 -6.96
N GLY A 184 -2.14 -4.28 -5.84
CA GLY A 184 -2.12 -4.93 -4.56
C GLY A 184 -2.53 -4.06 -3.39
N LEU A 185 -2.86 -4.75 -2.32
CA LEU A 185 -3.54 -4.25 -1.14
C LEU A 185 -2.70 -4.49 0.10
N ARG A 186 -2.78 -3.55 1.05
CA ARG A 186 -2.30 -3.83 2.42
C ARG A 186 -3.35 -4.69 3.11
N MET A 187 -2.89 -5.72 3.81
CA MET A 187 -3.72 -6.69 4.51
C MET A 187 -3.29 -6.78 5.96
N ARG A 188 -4.28 -6.87 6.85
CA ARG A 188 -4.13 -7.29 8.25
C ARG A 188 -5.05 -8.49 8.49
N ALA A 189 -4.51 -9.54 9.07
CA ALA A 189 -5.27 -10.71 9.48
C ALA A 189 -5.09 -10.91 10.99
N VAL A 190 -6.20 -10.88 11.74
CA VAL A 190 -6.23 -11.04 13.19
C VAL A 190 -6.78 -12.43 13.51
N ARG A 191 -6.07 -13.19 14.34
CA ARG A 191 -6.47 -14.55 14.71
C ARG A 191 -7.81 -14.53 15.42
N GLU A 192 -8.75 -15.37 14.98
CA GLU A 192 -10.02 -15.54 15.69
C GLU A 192 -9.78 -16.20 17.06
N THR A 193 -10.24 -15.54 18.12
CA THR A 193 -10.27 -16.06 19.49
C THR A 193 -11.71 -16.13 19.97
N PRO A 194 -12.03 -16.82 21.09
CA PRO A 194 -13.38 -16.79 21.66
C PRO A 194 -13.83 -15.41 22.18
N ARG A 195 -12.95 -14.41 22.20
CA ARG A 195 -13.28 -13.05 22.68
C ARG A 195 -13.96 -12.25 21.57
N SER A 196 -14.91 -11.40 21.96
CA SER A 196 -15.49 -10.40 21.06
C SER A 196 -14.49 -9.28 20.84
N GLU A 197 -14.19 -8.94 19.59
CA GLU A 197 -13.25 -7.89 19.19
C GLU A 197 -13.79 -7.11 17.99
N LEU A 198 -13.86 -5.79 18.09
CA LEU A 198 -14.20 -4.89 16.98
C LEU A 198 -12.89 -4.42 16.36
N LEU A 199 -12.74 -4.57 15.04
CA LEU A 199 -11.47 -4.37 14.35
C LEU A 199 -11.47 -3.21 13.36
N ALA A 200 -12.60 -2.92 12.72
CA ALA A 200 -12.72 -1.84 11.75
C ALA A 200 -14.18 -1.37 11.58
N VAL A 201 -14.31 -0.17 11.03
CA VAL A 201 -15.57 0.39 10.52
C VAL A 201 -15.35 0.81 9.07
N GLN A 202 -16.22 0.35 8.18
CA GLN A 202 -16.09 0.53 6.73
C GLN A 202 -17.40 1.13 6.17
N PRO A 203 -17.38 2.35 5.61
CA PRO A 203 -16.27 3.29 5.58
C PRO A 203 -15.96 3.86 6.98
N GLY A 204 -14.72 4.30 7.18
CA GLY A 204 -14.25 4.90 8.44
C GLY A 204 -14.66 6.36 8.65
N PHE A 205 -15.70 6.86 7.98
CA PHE A 205 -16.17 8.24 8.11
C PHE A 205 -17.66 8.40 7.81
N ILE A 206 -18.25 9.50 8.31
CA ILE A 206 -19.64 9.88 8.04
C ILE A 206 -19.78 11.42 8.06
N ALA A 207 -20.57 11.96 7.13
CA ALA A 207 -20.88 13.39 7.09
C ALA A 207 -21.92 13.74 8.16
N ALA A 208 -21.71 14.80 8.93
CA ALA A 208 -22.72 15.38 9.82
C ALA A 208 -23.95 15.80 9.00
N GLY A 209 -25.15 15.49 9.52
CA GLY A 209 -26.42 15.67 8.81
C GLY A 209 -26.67 14.66 7.69
N GLY A 210 -25.76 13.71 7.47
CA GLY A 210 -25.86 12.69 6.44
C GLY A 210 -26.34 11.34 6.95
N GLU A 211 -26.67 10.46 6.01
CA GLU A 211 -26.97 9.05 6.24
C GLU A 211 -25.97 8.17 5.48
N SER A 212 -25.53 7.07 6.08
CA SER A 212 -24.57 6.14 5.46
C SER A 212 -24.81 4.69 5.92
N LEU A 213 -24.39 3.75 5.07
CA LEU A 213 -24.23 2.35 5.47
C LEU A 213 -22.83 2.16 6.06
N LEU A 214 -22.77 1.66 7.29
CA LEU A 214 -21.52 1.35 8.00
C LEU A 214 -21.45 -0.15 8.28
N THR A 215 -20.34 -0.77 7.89
CA THR A 215 -20.02 -2.15 8.24
C THR A 215 -19.05 -2.16 9.42
N LEU A 216 -19.49 -2.67 10.56
CA LEU A 216 -18.64 -2.98 11.70
C LEU A 216 -18.03 -4.36 11.48
N VAL A 217 -16.71 -4.48 11.41
CA VAL A 217 -16.01 -5.75 11.15
C VAL A 217 -15.25 -6.19 12.39
N GLY A 218 -15.38 -7.48 12.76
CA GLY A 218 -14.76 -7.99 13.97
C GLY A 218 -14.73 -9.52 14.10
N ILE A 219 -14.56 -9.97 15.33
CA ILE A 219 -14.52 -11.38 15.76
C ILE A 219 -15.56 -11.53 16.86
N ASN A 220 -16.43 -12.53 16.74
CA ASN A 220 -17.47 -12.86 17.73
C ASN A 220 -18.23 -11.65 18.28
N LEU A 221 -18.59 -10.72 17.39
CA LEU A 221 -19.31 -9.50 17.74
C LEU A 221 -20.64 -9.82 18.41
N ASP A 222 -20.76 -9.42 19.66
CA ASP A 222 -21.94 -9.65 20.50
C ASP A 222 -22.37 -8.36 21.23
N GLY A 223 -23.67 -8.21 21.42
CA GLY A 223 -24.28 -7.03 22.03
C GLY A 223 -24.67 -5.91 21.03
N ALA A 224 -25.20 -4.83 21.60
CA ALA A 224 -25.66 -3.67 20.85
C ALA A 224 -24.47 -2.80 20.39
N ALA A 225 -24.63 -2.16 19.23
CA ALA A 225 -23.69 -1.16 18.73
C ALA A 225 -23.96 0.20 19.40
N ASP A 226 -22.92 0.81 19.94
CA ASP A 226 -22.89 2.20 20.39
C ASP A 226 -21.91 2.96 19.50
N LEU A 227 -22.46 3.88 18.69
CA LEU A 227 -21.69 4.63 17.70
C LEU A 227 -21.12 5.95 18.27
N GLY A 228 -21.39 6.24 19.55
CA GLY A 228 -21.00 7.49 20.17
C GLY A 228 -21.95 8.67 19.87
N PRO A 229 -21.66 9.85 20.45
CA PRO A 229 -22.55 11.01 20.40
C PRO A 229 -22.69 11.56 18.98
N GLY A 230 -23.93 11.88 18.61
CA GLY A 230 -24.29 12.46 17.32
C GLY A 230 -24.50 11.44 16.20
N LEU A 231 -24.35 10.14 16.47
CA LEU A 231 -24.60 9.07 15.51
C LEU A 231 -25.76 8.18 15.99
N LYS A 232 -26.72 7.93 15.10
CA LYS A 232 -27.92 7.15 15.38
C LYS A 232 -28.02 5.96 14.44
N VAL A 233 -28.13 4.76 15.01
CA VAL A 233 -28.52 3.58 14.25
C VAL A 233 -29.99 3.72 13.86
N LEU A 234 -30.26 3.81 12.56
CA LEU A 234 -31.60 3.81 12.01
C LEU A 234 -32.11 2.38 11.83
N GLU A 235 -31.23 1.49 11.36
CA GLU A 235 -31.55 0.10 11.04
C GLU A 235 -30.31 -0.77 11.18
N GLU A 236 -30.47 -1.96 11.76
CA GLU A 236 -29.49 -3.06 11.63
C GLU A 236 -29.90 -3.92 10.43
N VAL A 237 -29.22 -3.73 9.31
CA VAL A 237 -29.55 -4.37 8.02
C VAL A 237 -29.21 -5.86 8.05
N SER A 238 -28.05 -6.20 8.63
CA SER A 238 -27.66 -7.59 8.83
C SER A 238 -26.63 -7.75 9.96
N ARG A 239 -26.57 -8.95 10.54
CA ARG A 239 -25.63 -9.31 11.60
C ARG A 239 -25.10 -10.73 11.41
N SER A 240 -23.81 -10.88 11.65
CA SER A 240 -23.12 -12.13 11.88
C SER A 240 -22.11 -11.95 13.03
N ALA A 241 -21.48 -13.04 13.46
CA ALA A 241 -20.40 -12.96 14.44
C ALA A 241 -19.17 -12.16 13.94
N GLY A 242 -19.02 -11.98 12.63
CA GLY A 242 -17.86 -11.29 12.05
C GLY A 242 -18.15 -9.88 11.52
N GLN A 243 -19.41 -9.54 11.31
CA GLN A 243 -19.83 -8.30 10.65
C GLN A 243 -21.23 -7.86 11.11
N ILE A 244 -21.42 -6.55 11.26
CA ILE A 244 -22.74 -5.92 11.46
C ILE A 244 -22.87 -4.80 10.44
N LEU A 245 -23.90 -4.85 9.59
CA LEU A 245 -24.22 -3.78 8.64
C LEU A 245 -25.31 -2.89 9.23
N LEU A 246 -25.01 -1.61 9.40
CA LEU A 246 -25.88 -0.62 10.02
C LEU A 246 -26.20 0.50 9.02
N ARG A 247 -27.46 0.92 8.98
CA ARG A 247 -27.86 2.20 8.40
C ARG A 247 -27.82 3.26 9.49
N VAL A 248 -27.01 4.30 9.31
CA VAL A 248 -26.66 5.26 10.36
C VAL A 248 -26.90 6.68 9.87
N ALA A 249 -27.57 7.48 10.69
CA ALA A 249 -27.65 8.93 10.51
C ALA A 249 -26.69 9.63 11.46
N ALA A 250 -26.02 10.67 10.98
CA ALA A 250 -25.33 11.63 11.81
C ALA A 250 -26.19 12.88 12.00
N ASP A 251 -26.29 13.38 13.22
CA ASP A 251 -26.95 14.64 13.51
C ASP A 251 -26.25 15.79 12.75
N ASP A 252 -27.01 16.79 12.31
CA ASP A 252 -26.51 18.00 11.64
C ASP A 252 -25.52 18.80 12.53
N THR A 253 -25.74 18.73 13.83
CA THR A 253 -24.96 19.36 14.89
C THR A 253 -23.90 18.43 15.47
N ALA A 254 -23.73 17.22 14.93
CA ALA A 254 -22.68 16.31 15.37
C ALA A 254 -21.32 17.00 15.30
N ALA A 255 -20.58 16.98 16.41
CA ALA A 255 -19.27 17.62 16.48
C ALA A 255 -18.30 16.95 15.49
N VAL A 256 -17.45 17.73 14.86
CA VAL A 256 -16.42 17.20 13.95
C VAL A 256 -15.36 16.43 14.74
N GLY A 257 -14.77 15.42 14.13
CA GLY A 257 -13.64 14.67 14.66
C GLY A 257 -13.93 13.19 14.84
N VAL A 258 -12.95 12.52 15.42
CA VAL A 258 -12.94 11.06 15.52
C VAL A 258 -13.83 10.58 16.69
N ARG A 259 -14.42 9.39 16.54
CA ARG A 259 -15.24 8.71 17.56
C ARG A 259 -14.78 7.28 17.76
N ALA A 260 -14.83 6.84 19.02
CA ALA A 260 -14.79 5.44 19.35
C ALA A 260 -16.15 4.79 19.05
N ILE A 261 -16.12 3.54 18.60
CA ILE A 261 -17.32 2.72 18.42
C ILE A 261 -17.22 1.50 19.33
N ARG A 262 -18.35 1.09 19.90
CA ARG A 262 -18.45 -0.12 20.72
C ARG A 262 -19.47 -1.10 20.17
N VAL A 263 -19.19 -2.37 20.36
CA VAL A 263 -20.15 -3.46 20.18
C VAL A 263 -20.09 -4.32 21.44
N GLY A 264 -21.12 -4.22 22.28
CA GLY A 264 -21.13 -4.88 23.58
C GLY A 264 -19.92 -4.49 24.45
N LYS A 265 -18.97 -5.42 24.63
CA LYS A 265 -17.74 -5.21 25.42
C LYS A 265 -16.52 -4.84 24.57
N SER A 266 -16.64 -4.88 23.24
CA SER A 266 -15.57 -4.55 22.32
C SER A 266 -15.58 -3.05 22.06
N ASP A 267 -14.44 -2.40 22.25
CA ASP A 267 -14.23 -0.98 21.98
C ASP A 267 -13.18 -0.86 20.88
N LEU A 268 -13.47 -0.04 19.87
CA LEU A 268 -12.51 0.39 18.87
C LEU A 268 -12.32 1.91 19.03
N PRO A 269 -11.19 2.36 19.59
CA PRO A 269 -10.86 3.78 19.59
C PRO A 269 -10.60 4.22 18.16
N ASP A 270 -10.81 5.51 17.91
CA ASP A 270 -10.55 6.14 16.63
C ASP A 270 -11.23 5.47 15.41
N ALA A 271 -12.42 4.91 15.63
CA ALA A 271 -13.12 4.03 14.68
C ALA A 271 -13.74 4.75 13.48
N ILE A 272 -14.29 5.96 13.70
CA ILE A 272 -14.99 6.70 12.65
C ILE A 272 -14.74 8.20 12.77
N THR A 273 -14.54 8.85 11.62
CA THR A 273 -14.41 10.31 11.51
C THR A 273 -15.76 10.94 11.15
N VAL A 274 -16.29 11.80 12.03
CA VAL A 274 -17.43 12.68 11.69
C VAL A 274 -16.90 13.98 11.10
N TYR A 275 -17.39 14.38 9.93
CA TYR A 275 -16.94 15.59 9.25
C TYR A 275 -18.11 16.43 8.74
N LYS A 276 -17.92 17.74 8.53
CA LYS A 276 -18.94 18.64 7.99
C LYS A 276 -18.70 18.98 6.52
N GLY A 277 -17.45 19.34 6.20
CA GLY A 277 -17.01 19.72 4.86
C GLY A 277 -15.71 19.02 4.50
N MET A 278 -15.36 19.14 3.21
CA MET A 278 -14.08 18.73 2.67
C MET A 278 -13.43 20.00 2.13
N ASP A 279 -12.20 20.28 2.54
CA ASP A 279 -11.51 21.52 2.16
C ASP A 279 -10.49 21.25 1.04
N ARG A 280 -9.96 20.03 0.97
CA ARG A 280 -9.00 19.62 -0.05
C ARG A 280 -9.04 18.12 -0.32
N LEU A 281 -8.52 17.75 -1.50
CA LEU A 281 -8.17 16.38 -1.82
C LEU A 281 -6.64 16.23 -1.85
N GLN A 282 -6.16 15.09 -1.39
CA GLN A 282 -4.78 14.66 -1.56
C GLN A 282 -4.77 13.41 -2.42
N VAL A 283 -4.03 13.44 -3.53
CA VAL A 283 -3.80 12.26 -4.36
C VAL A 283 -2.74 11.38 -3.71
N GLU A 284 -3.08 10.12 -3.44
CA GLU A 284 -2.15 9.13 -2.91
C GLU A 284 -1.97 7.98 -3.92
N PRO A 285 -0.73 7.64 -4.33
CA PRO A 285 0.53 8.30 -3.95
C PRO A 285 0.67 9.67 -4.63
N ALA A 286 1.34 10.60 -3.94
CA ALA A 286 1.63 11.94 -4.50
C ALA A 286 2.57 11.90 -5.71
N PHE A 287 3.42 10.85 -5.80
CA PHE A 287 4.26 10.58 -6.96
C PHE A 287 4.20 9.10 -7.33
N ALA A 288 3.97 8.80 -8.60
CA ALA A 288 3.95 7.45 -9.14
C ALA A 288 4.76 7.34 -10.43
N VAL A 289 5.17 6.11 -10.75
CA VAL A 289 5.81 5.77 -12.02
C VAL A 289 5.02 4.68 -12.70
N GLY A 290 4.41 5.02 -13.84
CA GLY A 290 3.87 4.06 -14.79
C GLY A 290 4.93 3.64 -15.81
N ARG A 291 4.78 2.48 -16.44
CA ARG A 291 5.67 2.05 -17.52
C ARG A 291 4.91 1.54 -18.72
N VAL A 292 5.34 1.97 -19.90
CA VAL A 292 4.87 1.39 -21.17
C VAL A 292 5.21 -0.10 -21.21
N GLY A 293 4.47 -0.87 -22.00
CA GLY A 293 4.66 -2.31 -22.10
C GLY A 293 3.81 -2.93 -23.20
N GLY A 294 3.81 -4.25 -23.31
CA GLY A 294 3.10 -4.95 -24.38
C GLY A 294 3.66 -4.65 -25.77
N ASP A 295 2.77 -4.52 -26.76
CA ASP A 295 3.07 -4.23 -28.16
C ASP A 295 4.14 -5.18 -28.78
N GLY A 296 3.98 -6.48 -28.52
CA GLY A 296 4.94 -7.52 -28.93
C GLY A 296 6.21 -7.62 -28.07
N GLY A 297 6.40 -6.71 -27.11
CA GLY A 297 7.48 -6.75 -26.14
C GLY A 297 7.25 -7.76 -25.01
N SER A 298 8.34 -8.13 -24.31
CA SER A 298 8.30 -9.14 -23.24
C SER A 298 7.89 -8.62 -21.85
N GLN A 299 7.69 -7.31 -21.71
CA GLN A 299 7.36 -6.67 -20.43
C GLN A 299 5.92 -6.17 -20.49
N PRO A 300 5.09 -6.44 -19.48
CA PRO A 300 3.74 -5.91 -19.42
C PRO A 300 3.77 -4.39 -19.16
N VAL A 301 2.63 -3.74 -19.38
CA VAL A 301 2.41 -2.38 -18.86
C VAL A 301 2.48 -2.41 -17.33
N VAL A 302 3.00 -1.34 -16.73
CA VAL A 302 2.94 -1.13 -15.28
C VAL A 302 2.01 0.05 -15.03
N GLN A 303 0.84 -0.23 -14.47
CA GLN A 303 -0.17 0.80 -14.20
C GLN A 303 0.23 1.66 -13.00
N ALA A 304 -0.38 2.84 -12.91
CA ALA A 304 -0.31 3.69 -11.72
C ALA A 304 -1.72 3.86 -11.16
N ILE A 305 -1.91 3.54 -9.88
CA ILE A 305 -3.22 3.51 -9.23
C ILE A 305 -3.22 4.56 -8.14
N PHE A 306 -4.26 5.38 -8.10
CA PHE A 306 -4.38 6.54 -7.23
C PHE A 306 -5.66 6.49 -6.39
N ASP A 307 -5.57 6.96 -5.16
CA ASP A 307 -6.69 7.22 -4.26
C ASP A 307 -6.84 8.73 -4.04
N ALA A 308 -8.09 9.21 -3.95
CA ALA A 308 -8.39 10.58 -3.53
C ALA A 308 -8.72 10.59 -2.04
N ILE A 309 -7.86 11.23 -1.23
CA ILE A 309 -8.05 11.37 0.21
C ILE A 309 -8.65 12.73 0.51
N ALA A 310 -9.85 12.75 1.08
CA ALA A 310 -10.48 13.97 1.56
C ALA A 310 -9.92 14.39 2.93
N TRP A 311 -9.71 15.69 3.07
CA TRP A 311 -9.27 16.33 4.30
C TRP A 311 -10.14 17.54 4.61
N SER A 312 -10.25 17.85 5.90
CA SER A 312 -10.67 19.17 6.37
C SER A 312 -9.49 19.89 7.01
N ASN A 313 -9.38 21.20 6.77
CA ASN A 313 -8.34 22.08 7.29
C ASN A 313 -8.57 22.47 8.76
N GLY A 314 -9.40 21.74 9.49
CA GLY A 314 -9.64 22.01 10.91
C GLY A 314 -10.35 23.34 11.18
N ALA A 315 -10.17 23.83 12.40
CA ALA A 315 -10.77 25.06 12.89
C ALA A 315 -9.98 26.32 12.48
N ASP A 316 -8.67 26.19 12.25
CA ASP A 316 -7.84 27.31 11.77
C ASP A 316 -8.02 27.60 10.27
N GLY A 317 -8.50 26.61 9.50
CA GLY A 317 -8.78 26.74 8.07
C GLY A 317 -7.51 26.66 7.20
N GLU A 318 -6.35 26.42 7.80
CA GLU A 318 -5.06 26.31 7.12
C GLU A 318 -4.71 24.84 6.83
N ALA A 319 -4.17 24.55 5.65
CA ALA A 319 -3.76 23.18 5.32
C ALA A 319 -2.38 22.86 5.89
N GLY A 320 -2.19 21.64 6.39
CA GLY A 320 -0.90 21.15 6.89
C GLY A 320 -0.64 21.49 8.36
N THR A 321 -1.68 21.84 9.12
CA THR A 321 -1.64 22.18 10.54
C THR A 321 -2.05 20.98 11.40
N GLN A 322 -2.00 21.13 12.73
CA GLN A 322 -2.23 20.01 13.66
C GLN A 322 -3.70 19.63 13.83
N ASP A 323 -4.63 20.51 13.49
CA ASP A 323 -6.07 20.29 13.56
C ASP A 323 -6.67 19.82 12.22
N ASP A 324 -5.83 19.62 11.20
CA ASP A 324 -6.17 18.90 9.98
C ASP A 324 -6.83 17.56 10.30
N LEU A 325 -8.03 17.35 9.76
CA LEU A 325 -8.78 16.12 9.92
C LEU A 325 -8.74 15.32 8.63
N ARG A 326 -8.09 14.16 8.68
CA ARG A 326 -8.17 13.16 7.61
C ARG A 326 -9.56 12.53 7.63
N ILE A 327 -10.35 12.77 6.58
CA ILE A 327 -11.70 12.20 6.44
C ILE A 327 -11.57 10.75 5.95
N GLY A 328 -10.91 10.55 4.82
CA GLY A 328 -10.73 9.22 4.26
C GLY A 328 -10.73 9.21 2.74
N ARG A 329 -10.73 8.01 2.17
CA ARG A 329 -10.83 7.82 0.71
C ARG A 329 -12.24 8.14 0.25
N VAL A 330 -12.35 8.90 -0.82
CA VAL A 330 -13.64 9.27 -1.42
C VAL A 330 -13.63 8.92 -2.90
N ALA A 331 -14.82 8.62 -3.44
CA ALA A 331 -14.99 8.55 -4.89
C ALA A 331 -14.72 9.92 -5.49
N ALA A 332 -13.97 9.96 -6.60
CA ALA A 332 -13.58 11.18 -7.29
C ALA A 332 -13.61 10.96 -8.80
N ASN A 333 -13.74 12.05 -9.54
CA ASN A 333 -13.49 12.05 -10.97
C ASN A 333 -11.99 12.23 -11.22
N TRP A 334 -11.45 11.47 -12.16
CA TRP A 334 -10.02 11.47 -12.46
C TRP A 334 -9.72 11.97 -13.86
N SER A 335 -8.63 12.73 -13.99
CA SER A 335 -8.10 13.17 -15.27
C SER A 335 -6.58 13.36 -15.22
N VAL A 336 -5.97 13.56 -16.39
CA VAL A 336 -4.57 13.94 -16.50
C VAL A 336 -4.42 15.24 -17.28
N ALA A 337 -3.41 16.02 -16.90
CA ALA A 337 -2.96 17.21 -17.60
C ALA A 337 -1.43 17.15 -17.80
N PRO A 338 -0.85 17.94 -18.72
CA PRO A 338 0.59 18.05 -18.81
C PRO A 338 1.17 18.59 -17.50
N TRP A 339 2.28 18.01 -17.02
CA TRP A 339 2.95 18.50 -15.81
C TRP A 339 3.59 19.87 -16.00
N ASN A 340 4.15 20.12 -17.19
CA ASN A 340 4.86 21.35 -17.53
C ASN A 340 4.73 21.70 -19.02
N GLU A 341 5.31 22.83 -19.43
CA GLU A 341 5.30 23.31 -20.82
C GLU A 341 5.90 22.30 -21.82
N GLN A 342 6.94 21.57 -21.42
CA GLN A 342 7.56 20.54 -22.27
C GLN A 342 6.58 19.38 -22.53
N ALA A 343 5.86 18.91 -21.51
CA ALA A 343 4.85 17.87 -21.65
C ALA A 343 3.70 18.31 -22.57
N THR A 344 3.34 19.60 -22.56
CA THR A 344 2.38 20.17 -23.50
C THR A 344 2.93 20.14 -24.93
N ALA A 345 4.18 20.59 -25.13
CA ALA A 345 4.82 20.63 -26.44
C ALA A 345 5.00 19.24 -27.06
N ASP A 346 5.31 18.24 -26.24
CA ASP A 346 5.48 16.84 -26.68
C ASP A 346 4.15 16.04 -26.70
N GLN A 347 3.03 16.70 -26.38
CA GLN A 347 1.68 16.12 -26.32
C GLN A 347 1.59 14.88 -25.43
N ASP A 348 2.24 14.89 -24.26
CA ASP A 348 2.35 13.72 -23.38
C ASP A 348 0.99 13.13 -23.01
N VAL A 349 -0.02 13.96 -22.71
CA VAL A 349 -1.38 13.52 -22.39
C VAL A 349 -2.01 12.70 -23.52
N ARG A 350 -1.70 13.01 -24.78
CA ARG A 350 -2.23 12.29 -25.94
C ARG A 350 -1.62 10.90 -26.09
N PHE A 351 -0.33 10.76 -25.77
CA PHE A 351 0.44 9.57 -26.14
C PHE A 351 0.74 8.64 -24.97
N ALA A 352 0.82 9.13 -23.74
CA ALA A 352 1.38 8.37 -22.62
C ALA A 352 0.46 7.24 -22.12
N GLY A 353 -0.85 7.35 -22.33
CA GLY A 353 -1.83 6.37 -21.84
C GLY A 353 -3.19 7.00 -21.58
N GLN A 354 -4.01 6.31 -20.80
CA GLN A 354 -5.37 6.74 -20.44
C GLN A 354 -5.60 6.67 -18.94
N MET A 355 -6.20 7.71 -18.38
CA MET A 355 -6.74 7.71 -17.02
C MET A 355 -8.18 7.23 -17.08
N ASP A 356 -8.50 6.18 -16.34
CA ASP A 356 -9.90 5.85 -16.08
C ASP A 356 -10.51 6.92 -15.17
N LYS A 357 -11.68 7.41 -15.57
CA LYS A 357 -12.31 8.58 -14.95
C LYS A 357 -12.94 8.29 -13.58
N ASP A 358 -13.21 7.02 -13.27
CA ASP A 358 -14.02 6.63 -12.10
C ASP A 358 -13.18 5.93 -11.02
N ASP A 359 -12.12 5.20 -11.38
CA ASP A 359 -11.39 4.34 -10.43
C ASP A 359 -9.97 4.82 -10.08
N GLY A 360 -9.45 5.84 -10.76
CA GLY A 360 -8.11 6.39 -10.51
C GLY A 360 -6.97 5.52 -11.02
N VAL A 361 -7.23 4.66 -12.00
CA VAL A 361 -6.23 3.81 -12.64
C VAL A 361 -5.74 4.45 -13.94
N PHE A 362 -4.45 4.77 -13.99
CA PHE A 362 -3.77 5.14 -15.23
C PHE A 362 -3.17 3.92 -15.92
N THR A 363 -3.57 3.69 -17.17
CA THR A 363 -3.06 2.64 -18.04
C THR A 363 -2.10 3.20 -19.09
N PRO A 364 -0.77 2.96 -18.98
CA PRO A 364 0.18 3.39 -19.98
C PRO A 364 -0.07 2.79 -21.36
N ALA A 365 0.32 3.51 -22.40
CA ALA A 365 0.24 3.04 -23.77
C ALA A 365 1.31 1.97 -24.10
N GLY A 366 1.23 1.45 -25.33
CA GLY A 366 2.16 0.45 -25.87
C GLY A 366 3.62 0.91 -25.85
N ALA A 367 4.51 -0.06 -25.68
CA ALA A 367 5.95 0.14 -25.70
C ALA A 367 6.54 0.38 -27.11
N GLY A 368 7.80 0.80 -27.16
CA GLY A 368 8.57 0.94 -28.39
C GLY A 368 8.49 2.33 -29.03
N PRO A 369 9.31 2.59 -30.08
CA PRO A 369 9.29 3.85 -30.82
C PRO A 369 7.92 4.12 -31.44
N ASN A 370 7.36 5.31 -31.24
CA ASN A 370 6.09 5.71 -31.84
C ASN A 370 6.32 6.68 -33.01
N PRO A 371 6.07 6.27 -34.27
CA PRO A 371 6.26 7.12 -35.45
C PRO A 371 5.44 8.43 -35.45
N GLU A 372 4.35 8.51 -34.69
CA GLU A 372 3.53 9.72 -34.56
C GLU A 372 4.14 10.76 -33.62
N ARG A 373 5.15 10.39 -32.82
CA ARG A 373 5.81 11.31 -31.89
C ARG A 373 7.06 11.94 -32.48
N LYS A 374 7.40 13.12 -31.97
CA LYS A 374 8.66 13.79 -32.25
C LYS A 374 9.84 12.84 -31.95
N TYR A 375 10.79 12.76 -32.88
CA TYR A 375 11.94 11.85 -32.84
C TYR A 375 11.60 10.35 -32.77
N GLN A 376 10.35 9.99 -33.08
CA GLN A 376 9.86 8.63 -32.90
C GLN A 376 10.08 8.10 -31.48
N THR A 377 10.02 8.99 -30.48
CA THR A 377 10.21 8.60 -29.08
C THR A 377 9.10 7.65 -28.61
N ASN A 378 9.34 6.98 -27.48
CA ASN A 378 8.35 6.08 -26.87
C ASN A 378 7.11 6.85 -26.39
N ASN A 379 6.06 6.13 -26.03
CA ASN A 379 4.88 6.67 -25.35
C ASN A 379 5.12 7.01 -23.87
N ALA A 380 6.28 7.61 -23.55
CA ALA A 380 6.58 8.14 -22.22
C ALA A 380 5.86 9.48 -22.00
N GLY A 381 5.76 9.95 -20.76
CA GLY A 381 5.18 11.25 -20.49
C GLY A 381 5.35 11.73 -19.06
N ASN A 382 5.24 13.06 -18.89
CA ASN A 382 5.29 13.74 -17.61
C ASN A 382 3.92 14.38 -17.32
N LEU A 383 3.14 13.74 -16.46
CA LEU A 383 1.72 14.00 -16.29
C LEU A 383 1.41 14.49 -14.88
N LYS A 384 0.50 15.45 -14.79
CA LYS A 384 -0.22 15.79 -13.57
C LYS A 384 -1.50 14.95 -13.52
N VAL A 385 -1.69 14.22 -12.43
CA VAL A 385 -2.92 13.49 -12.13
C VAL A 385 -3.82 14.38 -11.30
N ILE A 386 -5.10 14.48 -11.66
CA ILE A 386 -6.06 15.37 -11.01
C ILE A 386 -7.23 14.53 -10.53
N ALA A 387 -7.49 14.55 -9.23
CA ALA A 387 -8.72 14.07 -8.62
C ALA A 387 -9.65 15.26 -8.37
N SER A 388 -10.94 15.11 -8.63
CA SER A 388 -11.93 16.14 -8.34
C SER A 388 -13.23 15.58 -7.77
N VAL A 389 -13.79 16.27 -6.77
CA VAL A 389 -15.10 15.97 -6.17
C VAL A 389 -15.96 17.21 -6.27
N ASP A 390 -17.16 17.07 -6.82
CA ASP A 390 -18.17 18.14 -6.85
C ASP A 390 -19.08 17.99 -5.64
N ARG A 391 -19.16 19.02 -4.80
CA ARG A 391 -20.01 19.05 -3.61
C ARG A 391 -20.54 20.46 -3.38
N ASP A 392 -21.85 20.58 -3.17
CA ASP A 392 -22.52 21.85 -2.87
C ASP A 392 -22.22 22.97 -3.89
N GLY A 393 -22.05 22.59 -5.16
CA GLY A 393 -21.72 23.52 -6.25
C GLY A 393 -20.26 23.99 -6.29
N GLN A 394 -19.38 23.41 -5.46
CA GLN A 394 -17.94 23.65 -5.47
C GLN A 394 -17.19 22.40 -5.93
N THR A 395 -16.19 22.60 -6.79
CA THR A 395 -15.27 21.53 -7.19
C THR A 395 -14.03 21.60 -6.32
N ILE A 396 -13.82 20.57 -5.52
CA ILE A 396 -12.61 20.39 -4.71
C ILE A 396 -11.65 19.52 -5.52
N GLN A 397 -10.39 19.94 -5.63
CA GLN A 397 -9.38 19.23 -6.41
C GLN A 397 -8.15 18.91 -5.57
N GLY A 398 -7.45 17.87 -6.00
CA GLY A 398 -6.11 17.52 -5.54
C GLY A 398 -5.30 17.00 -6.71
N ASP A 399 -3.99 17.23 -6.67
CA ASP A 399 -3.08 16.78 -7.72
C ASP A 399 -1.98 15.85 -7.20
N GLY A 400 -1.52 15.01 -8.12
CA GLY A 400 -0.37 14.14 -7.96
C GLY A 400 0.50 14.17 -9.22
N HIS A 401 1.70 13.60 -9.12
CA HIS A 401 2.66 13.58 -10.21
C HIS A 401 2.86 12.14 -10.72
N LEU A 402 2.68 11.95 -12.02
CA LEU A 402 2.91 10.67 -12.70
C LEU A 402 3.98 10.83 -13.78
N ILE A 403 5.03 10.02 -13.68
CA ILE A 403 5.95 9.80 -14.78
C ILE A 403 5.64 8.47 -15.46
N VAL A 404 5.28 8.51 -16.74
CA VAL A 404 5.21 7.32 -17.59
C VAL A 404 6.57 7.14 -18.27
N THR A 405 7.22 6.02 -18.06
CA THR A 405 8.59 5.79 -18.56
C THR A 405 8.77 4.40 -19.20
N VAL A 406 9.99 4.11 -19.62
CA VAL A 406 10.37 2.88 -20.31
C VAL A 406 10.35 1.66 -19.39
N GLN A 407 10.41 0.49 -19.99
CA GLN A 407 10.41 -0.81 -19.32
C GLN A 407 11.69 -1.04 -18.53
N ARG A 408 11.65 -2.09 -17.71
CA ARG A 408 12.83 -2.66 -17.05
C ARG A 408 12.80 -4.18 -17.20
N TRP A 409 13.93 -4.76 -17.61
CA TRP A 409 14.04 -6.21 -17.87
C TRP A 409 14.66 -6.98 -16.70
N ASN A 410 15.40 -6.30 -15.83
CA ASN A 410 15.94 -6.90 -14.61
C ASN A 410 15.03 -6.58 -13.43
N ASN A 411 14.20 -7.56 -13.04
CA ASN A 411 13.18 -7.42 -12.01
C ASN A 411 13.39 -8.46 -10.89
N PRO A 412 14.45 -8.32 -10.08
CA PRO A 412 14.69 -9.23 -8.96
C PRO A 412 13.62 -9.03 -7.86
N PRO A 413 13.43 -10.03 -6.97
CA PRO A 413 12.39 -9.98 -5.92
C PRO A 413 12.46 -8.77 -4.98
N ILE A 414 13.66 -8.25 -4.71
CA ILE A 414 13.88 -6.99 -3.98
C ILE A 414 14.48 -6.02 -4.98
N ARG A 415 13.84 -4.89 -5.26
CA ARG A 415 14.19 -3.99 -6.37
C ARG A 415 15.51 -3.26 -6.20
#